data_AF-A0ABD2ZP00-F1
#
_entry.id   AF-A0ABD2ZP00-F1
#
_cell.length_a   1.000
_cell.length_b   1.000
_cell.length_c   1.000
_cell.angle_alpha   90.00
_cell.angle_beta   90.00
_cell.angle_gamma   90.00
#
_symmetry.space_group_name_H-M   'P 1'
#
loop_
_entity.id
_entity.type
_entity.pdbx_description
1 polymer ?
#
loop_
_entity_poly.entity_id
_entity_poly.type
_entity_poly.pdbx_seq_one_letter_code
_entity_poly.pdbx_strand_id
1 'polypeptide(L)'
;MALVWVYPKFIFQNQKTNFRKTEQVPNFTNILTTTHTDAAKLTRHRPNRIAAARKRRSFTLTAMRAVVQRVASASVEVEGRIVSSIGPGLLVLVGLHESDVDSDADYICRKVLNMRLFPNEKTGKTWDQNVMQKNLEILLVSQFTLYGILKGNKPDFHVAMPPERARPFYESVVEKFQKAYKPDVVKDGIFGAMMKVNLVNDGPVTMQLDSVQPSRNQNDAVEAS
;
A
#
# COMPACT_ATOMS: atom_id res chain seq x y z
N MET A 1 29.08 27.15 14.56
CA MET A 1 28.22 26.67 15.66
C MET A 1 27.40 25.51 15.13
N ALA A 2 27.68 24.29 15.60
CA ALA A 2 26.92 23.09 15.21
C ALA A 2 25.71 22.95 16.15
N LEU A 3 24.50 23.01 15.60
CA LEU A 3 23.26 22.76 16.33
C LEU A 3 22.92 21.27 16.22
N VAL A 4 23.13 20.56 17.32
CA VAL A 4 22.68 19.19 17.53
C VAL A 4 21.17 19.21 17.74
N TRP A 5 20.40 18.58 16.84
CA TRP A 5 18.96 18.43 16.99
C TRP A 5 18.64 17.15 17.75
N VAL A 6 18.09 17.29 18.95
CA VAL A 6 17.52 16.21 19.76
C VAL A 6 16.03 16.10 19.44
N TYR A 7 15.59 14.95 18.93
CA TYR A 7 14.17 14.67 18.66
C TYR A 7 13.45 14.19 19.95
N PRO A 8 12.20 14.61 20.23
CA PRO A 8 11.43 14.08 21.34
C PRO A 8 10.73 12.76 20.98
N LYS A 9 10.84 11.77 21.87
CA LYS A 9 10.02 10.55 21.94
C LYS A 9 8.54 10.93 22.16
N PHE A 10 7.64 10.46 21.30
CA PHE A 10 6.19 10.58 21.53
C PHE A 10 5.70 9.53 22.55
N ILE A 11 5.03 10.00 23.61
CA ILE A 11 4.23 9.22 24.55
C ILE A 11 2.75 9.46 24.21
N PHE A 12 1.99 8.40 23.96
CA PHE A 12 0.54 8.47 23.69
C PHE A 12 -0.24 8.35 25.01
N GLN A 13 -0.92 9.42 25.44
CA GLN A 13 -1.94 9.37 26.51
C GLN A 13 -3.32 9.08 25.90
N ASN A 14 -4.00 8.12 26.50
CA ASN A 14 -5.24 7.52 26.03
C ASN A 14 -6.43 8.23 26.70
N GLN A 15 -7.25 8.96 25.94
CA GLN A 15 -8.53 9.48 26.45
C GLN A 15 -9.65 8.47 26.21
N LYS A 16 -10.29 8.01 27.30
CA LYS A 16 -11.48 7.16 27.31
C LYS A 16 -12.73 8.03 27.14
N THR A 17 -13.57 7.74 26.16
CA THR A 17 -14.94 8.28 26.08
C THR A 17 -15.94 7.18 26.45
N ASN A 18 -16.83 7.54 27.39
CA ASN A 18 -17.92 6.71 27.92
C ASN A 18 -19.12 6.72 26.97
N PHE A 19 -19.72 5.57 26.68
CA PHE A 19 -21.06 5.47 26.11
C PHE A 19 -22.00 4.71 27.06
N ARG A 20 -23.17 5.32 27.32
CA ARG A 20 -24.22 4.87 28.25
C ARG A 20 -25.17 3.86 27.59
N LYS A 21 -25.72 2.97 28.43
CA LYS A 21 -26.81 2.01 28.18
C LYS A 21 -28.19 2.68 28.02
N THR A 22 -29.02 2.10 27.16
CA THR A 22 -30.50 1.92 27.18
C THR A 22 -30.83 1.03 25.97
N GLU A 23 -31.81 0.12 25.87
CA GLU A 23 -32.95 -0.27 26.69
C GLU A 23 -33.52 -1.61 26.15
N GLN A 24 -34.20 -2.34 27.03
CA GLN A 24 -35.39 -3.20 26.85
C GLN A 24 -35.37 -4.51 26.02
N VAL A 25 -35.86 -5.54 26.73
CA VAL A 25 -36.21 -6.91 26.34
C VAL A 25 -37.73 -7.05 26.48
N PRO A 26 -38.39 -7.92 25.71
CA PRO A 26 -39.58 -8.60 26.23
C PRO A 26 -39.40 -10.12 26.29
N ASN A 27 -39.74 -10.65 27.46
CA ASN A 27 -39.99 -12.06 27.75
C ASN A 27 -41.26 -12.55 27.03
N PHE A 28 -41.26 -13.81 26.61
CA PHE A 28 -42.46 -14.65 26.65
C PHE A 28 -42.11 -16.06 27.09
N THR A 29 -42.73 -16.46 28.19
CA THR A 29 -42.71 -17.79 28.81
C THR A 29 -43.96 -18.56 28.36
N ASN A 30 -43.82 -19.87 28.10
CA ASN A 30 -44.63 -20.99 28.63
C ASN A 30 -44.43 -22.22 27.72
N ILE A 31 -43.74 -23.27 28.19
CA ILE A 31 -44.23 -24.44 28.94
C ILE A 31 -45.16 -25.32 28.09
N LEU A 32 -44.72 -26.56 27.83
CA LEU A 32 -45.51 -27.80 28.00
C LEU A 32 -44.59 -29.04 27.96
N THR A 33 -45.06 -30.09 28.60
CA THR A 33 -44.36 -31.18 29.29
C THR A 33 -44.37 -32.53 28.55
N THR A 34 -43.41 -33.41 28.91
CA THR A 34 -43.45 -34.91 28.88
C THR A 34 -43.60 -35.60 27.50
N THR A 35 -42.96 -36.71 27.15
CA THR A 35 -42.72 -37.99 27.83
C THR A 35 -41.51 -38.73 27.23
N HIS A 36 -40.95 -39.66 28.02
CA HIS A 36 -40.01 -40.71 27.60
C HIS A 36 -40.57 -41.63 26.50
N THR A 37 -39.71 -42.06 25.56
CA THR A 37 -39.76 -43.40 24.95
C THR A 37 -38.39 -43.80 24.41
N ASP A 38 -37.99 -45.03 24.74
CA ASP A 38 -36.77 -45.73 24.34
C ASP A 38 -36.57 -45.86 22.83
N ALA A 39 -35.31 -45.86 22.37
CA ALA A 39 -34.85 -46.71 21.26
C ALA A 39 -33.31 -46.70 21.08
N ALA A 40 -32.70 -47.83 21.45
CA ALA A 40 -31.71 -48.60 20.69
C ALA A 40 -30.47 -47.92 20.06
N LYS A 41 -29.32 -48.39 20.56
CA LYS A 41 -28.02 -48.62 19.88
C LYS A 41 -28.02 -48.42 18.35
N LEU A 42 -27.17 -47.49 17.90
CA LEU A 42 -26.48 -47.63 16.62
C LEU A 42 -25.08 -46.98 16.69
N THR A 43 -24.08 -47.81 16.97
CA THR A 43 -22.67 -47.49 16.76
C THR A 43 -22.43 -47.24 15.27
N ARG A 44 -22.22 -45.99 14.87
CA ARG A 44 -21.65 -45.64 13.57
C ARG A 44 -20.29 -45.01 13.78
N HIS A 45 -19.27 -45.79 13.43
CA HIS A 45 -17.89 -45.37 13.23
C HIS A 45 -17.89 -44.11 12.34
N ARG A 46 -17.52 -42.95 12.89
CA ARG A 46 -17.21 -41.77 12.08
C ARG A 46 -15.79 -41.95 11.56
N PRO A 47 -15.55 -42.10 10.25
CA PRO A 47 -14.19 -42.05 9.75
C PRO A 47 -13.61 -40.67 10.06
N ASN A 48 -12.40 -40.70 10.58
CA ASN A 48 -11.59 -39.55 10.94
C ASN A 48 -11.45 -38.63 9.71
N ARG A 49 -12.25 -37.57 9.63
CA ARG A 49 -12.00 -36.49 8.66
C ARG A 49 -10.76 -35.77 9.17
N ILE A 50 -9.60 -36.24 8.74
CA ILE A 50 -8.37 -35.44 8.74
C ILE A 50 -8.72 -34.21 7.91
N ALA A 51 -9.15 -33.15 8.59
CA ALA A 51 -9.25 -31.83 8.02
C ALA A 51 -7.82 -31.46 7.64
N ALA A 52 -7.49 -31.63 6.37
CA ALA A 52 -6.26 -31.08 5.81
C ALA A 52 -6.32 -29.58 6.07
N ALA A 53 -5.62 -29.15 7.12
CA ALA A 53 -5.45 -27.75 7.46
C ALA A 53 -4.72 -27.13 6.27
N ARG A 54 -5.49 -26.48 5.39
CA ARG A 54 -4.97 -25.70 4.27
C ARG A 54 -4.18 -24.58 4.93
N LYS A 55 -2.87 -24.78 5.10
CA LYS A 55 -1.93 -23.82 5.66
C LYS A 55 -2.13 -22.55 4.84
N ARG A 56 -2.86 -21.57 5.40
CA ARG A 56 -2.98 -20.23 4.81
C ARG A 56 -1.55 -19.74 4.75
N ARG A 57 -0.93 -19.82 3.57
CA ARG A 57 0.34 -19.16 3.31
C ARG A 57 0.03 -17.69 3.55
N SER A 58 0.42 -17.19 4.71
CA SER A 58 0.57 -15.76 4.95
C SER A 58 1.56 -15.32 3.88
N PHE A 59 1.07 -14.74 2.80
CA PHE A 59 1.91 -14.05 1.83
C PHE A 59 2.46 -12.84 2.56
N THR A 60 3.65 -12.97 3.15
CA THR A 60 4.42 -11.81 3.58
C THR A 60 4.90 -11.14 2.31
N LEU A 61 4.39 -9.95 2.01
CA LEU A 61 4.68 -9.27 0.76
C LEU A 61 6.07 -8.63 0.86
N THR A 62 7.06 -9.23 0.20
CA THR A 62 8.46 -8.79 0.20
C THR A 62 8.77 -8.00 -1.07
N ALA A 63 8.21 -6.80 -1.21
CA ALA A 63 8.38 -6.02 -2.42
C ALA A 63 8.36 -4.51 -2.14
N MET A 64 9.12 -3.77 -2.95
CA MET A 64 8.98 -2.33 -3.08
C MET A 64 7.58 -2.03 -3.59
N ARG A 65 6.92 -1.05 -2.97
CA ARG A 65 5.55 -0.65 -3.34
C ARG A 65 5.54 0.75 -3.93
N ALA A 66 4.69 0.97 -4.91
CA ALA A 66 4.35 2.32 -5.35
C ALA A 66 2.84 2.48 -5.54
N VAL A 67 2.30 3.61 -5.06
CA VAL A 67 0.97 4.10 -5.45
C VAL A 67 1.19 5.27 -6.40
N VAL A 68 0.77 5.08 -7.66
CA VAL A 68 0.95 6.04 -8.74
C VAL A 68 -0.38 6.68 -9.05
N GLN A 69 -0.45 8.00 -8.98
CA GLN A 69 -1.66 8.78 -9.22
C GLN A 69 -1.43 9.74 -10.37
N ARG A 70 -2.34 9.75 -11.33
CA ARG A 70 -2.34 10.77 -12.38
C ARG A 70 -2.90 12.06 -11.82
N VAL A 71 -2.15 13.15 -11.96
CA VAL A 71 -2.49 14.44 -11.35
C VAL A 71 -2.49 15.54 -12.39
N ALA A 72 -3.41 16.49 -12.23
CA ALA A 72 -3.37 17.78 -12.93
C ALA A 72 -2.35 18.73 -12.27
N SER A 73 -2.13 18.56 -10.96
CA SER A 73 -1.06 19.20 -10.20
C SER A 73 -0.85 18.47 -8.86
N ALA A 74 0.35 18.57 -8.30
CA ALA A 74 0.64 18.11 -6.95
C ALA A 74 1.76 18.94 -6.31
N SER A 75 1.76 19.04 -4.98
CA SER A 75 2.79 19.78 -4.24
C SER A 75 3.04 19.17 -2.86
N VAL A 76 4.24 19.37 -2.36
CA VAL A 76 4.64 19.05 -0.99
C VAL A 76 4.87 20.35 -0.22
N GLU A 77 4.24 20.45 0.95
CA GLU A 77 4.44 21.52 1.92
C GLU A 77 5.09 20.96 3.19
N VAL A 78 6.08 21.68 3.72
CA VAL A 78 6.70 21.43 5.02
C VAL A 78 6.70 22.74 5.79
N GLU A 79 6.21 22.73 7.04
CA GLU A 79 6.14 23.90 7.91
C GLU A 79 5.47 25.14 7.25
N GLY A 80 4.40 24.95 6.49
CA GLY A 80 3.69 26.04 5.83
C GLY A 80 4.28 26.51 4.50
N ARG A 81 5.39 25.91 4.04
CA ARG A 81 6.11 26.32 2.83
C ARG A 81 6.08 25.22 1.78
N ILE A 82 5.77 25.58 0.54
CA ILE A 82 5.88 24.66 -0.60
C ILE A 82 7.37 24.41 -0.85
N VAL A 83 7.79 23.17 -0.69
CA VAL A 83 9.17 22.73 -0.92
C VAL A 83 9.34 22.10 -2.30
N SER A 84 8.24 21.64 -2.91
CA SER A 84 8.24 20.97 -4.19
C SER A 84 6.85 21.02 -4.81
N SER A 85 6.76 21.17 -6.13
CA SER A 85 5.50 21.19 -6.86
C SER A 85 5.69 20.75 -8.30
N ILE A 86 4.63 20.14 -8.85
CA ILE A 86 4.50 19.77 -10.26
C ILE A 86 3.14 20.24 -10.79
N GLY A 87 3.10 20.53 -12.08
CA GLY A 87 1.89 20.63 -12.90
C GLY A 87 1.37 19.25 -13.29
N PRO A 88 0.83 19.09 -14.52
CA PRO A 88 0.29 17.80 -14.97
C PRO A 88 1.35 16.72 -14.99
N GLY A 89 1.02 15.52 -14.48
CA GLY A 89 2.01 14.48 -14.29
C GLY A 89 1.58 13.32 -13.42
N LEU A 90 2.54 12.76 -12.69
CA LEU A 90 2.35 11.65 -11.76
C LEU A 90 2.81 12.03 -10.34
N LEU A 91 1.93 11.85 -9.36
CA LEU A 91 2.34 11.73 -7.96
C LEU A 91 2.60 10.26 -7.65
N VAL A 92 3.76 9.95 -7.08
CA VAL A 92 4.16 8.58 -6.77
C VAL A 92 4.53 8.48 -5.29
N LEU A 93 3.70 7.78 -4.53
CA LEU A 93 4.03 7.39 -3.15
C LEU A 93 4.88 6.13 -3.21
N VAL A 94 6.11 6.19 -2.72
CA VAL A 94 7.11 5.10 -2.79
C VAL A 94 7.31 4.49 -1.40
N GLY A 95 6.95 3.23 -1.26
CA GLY A 95 7.22 2.42 -0.07
C GLY A 95 8.45 1.54 -0.32
N LEU A 96 9.37 1.55 0.64
CA LEU A 96 10.55 0.69 0.65
C LEU A 96 10.39 -0.44 1.69
N HIS A 97 10.52 -1.69 1.27
CA HIS A 97 10.50 -2.87 2.13
C HIS A 97 11.90 -3.17 2.69
N GLU A 98 11.98 -3.82 3.85
CA GLU A 98 13.26 -4.17 4.49
C GLU A 98 14.16 -5.10 3.65
N SER A 99 13.58 -5.82 2.70
CA SER A 99 14.32 -6.73 1.80
C SER A 99 14.59 -6.15 0.42
N ASP A 100 14.22 -4.90 0.15
CA ASP A 100 14.39 -4.33 -1.19
C ASP A 100 15.86 -4.21 -1.56
N VAL A 101 16.13 -4.48 -2.84
CA VAL A 101 17.44 -4.36 -3.48
C VAL A 101 17.34 -3.47 -4.72
N ASP A 102 18.49 -3.12 -5.30
CA ASP A 102 18.57 -2.15 -6.40
C ASP A 102 17.69 -2.51 -7.62
N SER A 103 17.54 -3.81 -7.90
CA SER A 103 16.66 -4.30 -8.99
C SER A 103 15.17 -4.01 -8.75
N ASP A 104 14.72 -3.89 -7.50
CA ASP A 104 13.35 -3.51 -7.17
C ASP A 104 13.10 -2.04 -7.55
N ALA A 105 14.07 -1.17 -7.23
CA ALA A 105 14.04 0.24 -7.60
C ALA A 105 14.04 0.41 -9.14
N ASP A 106 14.90 -0.34 -9.84
CA ASP A 106 14.94 -0.33 -11.31
C ASP A 106 13.61 -0.78 -11.92
N TYR A 107 12.99 -1.81 -11.35
CA TYR A 107 11.69 -2.29 -11.79
C TYR A 107 10.61 -1.22 -11.63
N ILE A 108 10.50 -0.62 -10.44
CA ILE A 108 9.50 0.41 -10.15
C ILE A 108 9.72 1.63 -11.04
N CYS A 109 10.95 2.13 -11.14
CA CYS A 109 11.30 3.24 -12.03
C CYS A 109 10.85 2.98 -13.46
N ARG A 110 11.26 1.84 -14.04
CA ARG A 110 10.89 1.46 -15.39
C ARG A 110 9.37 1.33 -15.56
N LYS A 111 8.66 0.71 -14.60
CA LYS A 111 7.21 0.56 -14.68
C LYS A 111 6.51 1.91 -14.64
N VAL A 112 6.84 2.77 -13.68
CA VAL A 112 6.21 4.10 -13.55
C VAL A 112 6.41 4.92 -14.81
N LEU A 113 7.64 5.01 -15.32
CA LEU A 113 7.96 5.82 -16.50
C LEU A 113 7.26 5.32 -17.78
N ASN A 114 7.04 4.01 -17.91
CA ASN A 114 6.49 3.41 -19.12
C ASN A 114 4.98 3.10 -19.06
N MET A 115 4.33 3.27 -17.92
CA MET A 115 2.88 3.06 -17.82
C MET A 115 2.12 4.05 -18.71
N ARG A 116 1.22 3.52 -19.53
CA ARG A 116 0.44 4.27 -20.52
C ARG A 116 -0.83 4.84 -19.90
N LEU A 117 -0.67 5.83 -19.02
CA LEU A 117 -1.78 6.39 -18.21
C LEU A 117 -2.46 7.62 -18.83
N PHE A 118 -1.95 8.11 -19.97
CA PHE A 118 -2.44 9.32 -20.60
C PHE A 118 -3.11 9.02 -21.95
N PRO A 119 -4.16 9.77 -22.30
CA PRO A 119 -4.80 9.64 -23.60
C PRO A 119 -3.89 10.18 -24.71
N ASN A 120 -4.08 9.62 -25.90
CA ASN A 120 -3.51 10.16 -27.12
C ASN A 120 -4.57 11.00 -27.84
N GLU A 121 -4.42 12.31 -27.78
CA GLU A 121 -5.35 13.28 -28.39
C GLU A 121 -5.49 13.11 -29.91
N LYS A 122 -4.45 12.60 -30.59
CA LYS A 122 -4.47 12.41 -32.06
C LYS A 122 -5.27 11.16 -32.46
N THR A 123 -5.19 10.09 -31.67
CA THR A 123 -5.83 8.80 -31.99
C THR A 123 -7.12 8.54 -31.21
N GLY A 124 -7.40 9.34 -30.18
CA GLY A 124 -8.53 9.15 -29.26
C GLY A 124 -8.36 7.97 -28.28
N LYS A 125 -7.24 7.23 -28.33
CA LYS A 125 -6.99 6.09 -27.43
C LYS A 125 -6.73 6.57 -26.00
N THR A 126 -7.46 6.04 -25.03
CA THR A 126 -7.46 6.51 -23.63
C THR A 126 -6.24 6.06 -22.81
N TRP A 127 -5.68 4.89 -23.09
CA TRP A 127 -4.55 4.27 -22.38
C TRP A 127 -3.37 4.07 -23.32
N ASP A 128 -2.72 5.16 -23.73
CA ASP A 128 -1.84 5.12 -24.91
C ASP A 128 -0.48 5.77 -24.72
N GLN A 129 -0.39 6.86 -23.97
CA GLN A 129 0.84 7.60 -23.78
C GLN A 129 1.32 7.47 -22.33
N ASN A 130 2.63 7.37 -22.15
CA ASN A 130 3.26 7.44 -20.84
C ASN A 130 3.68 8.87 -20.49
N VAL A 131 4.13 9.08 -19.25
CA VAL A 131 4.52 10.40 -18.72
C VAL A 131 5.63 11.06 -19.57
N MET A 132 6.58 10.25 -20.04
CA MET A 132 7.72 10.74 -20.83
C MET A 132 7.28 11.21 -22.22
N GLN A 133 6.41 10.45 -22.89
CA GLN A 133 5.89 10.79 -24.22
C GLN A 133 5.07 12.08 -24.21
N LYS A 134 4.40 12.39 -23.10
CA LYS A 134 3.66 13.64 -22.91
C LYS A 134 4.52 14.79 -22.36
N ASN A 135 5.81 14.53 -22.08
CA ASN A 135 6.73 15.48 -21.46
C ASN A 135 6.18 16.10 -20.16
N LEU A 136 5.65 15.26 -19.28
CA LEU A 136 4.99 15.64 -18.04
C LEU A 136 5.88 15.40 -16.82
N GLU A 137 5.47 15.91 -15.67
CA GLU A 137 6.29 15.91 -14.46
C GLU A 137 6.01 14.70 -13.54
N ILE A 138 6.94 14.43 -12.62
CA ILE A 138 6.81 13.37 -11.61
C ILE A 138 7.17 13.95 -10.25
N LEU A 139 6.33 13.69 -9.24
CA LEU A 139 6.60 14.01 -7.85
C LEU A 139 6.70 12.71 -7.04
N LEU A 140 7.89 12.39 -6.57
CA LEU A 140 8.16 11.23 -5.71
C LEU A 140 8.02 11.62 -4.24
N VAL A 141 7.30 10.82 -3.45
CA VAL A 141 7.17 11.02 -1.99
C VAL A 141 7.37 9.70 -1.28
N SER A 142 8.29 9.66 -0.31
CA SER A 142 8.50 8.46 0.51
C SER A 142 7.30 8.18 1.41
N GLN A 143 6.81 6.93 1.41
CA GLN A 143 5.57 6.53 2.08
C GLN A 143 5.67 5.13 2.70
N PHE A 144 6.32 5.02 3.86
CA PHE A 144 6.47 3.74 4.58
C PHE A 144 5.12 3.11 4.99
N THR A 145 4.06 3.92 5.13
CA THR A 145 2.75 3.43 5.56
C THR A 145 2.06 2.55 4.52
N LEU A 146 2.58 2.47 3.29
CA LEU A 146 2.12 1.49 2.30
C LEU A 146 2.28 0.03 2.79
N TYR A 147 3.08 -0.19 3.84
CA TYR A 147 3.23 -1.48 4.51
C TYR A 147 2.38 -1.64 5.78
N GLY A 148 1.37 -0.79 5.98
CA GLY A 148 0.49 -0.89 7.14
C GLY A 148 -0.26 -2.23 7.18
N ILE A 149 0.10 -3.08 8.15
CA ILE A 149 -0.61 -4.30 8.49
C ILE A 149 -1.47 -4.01 9.72
N LEU A 150 -2.78 -4.23 9.61
CA LEU A 150 -3.69 -3.95 10.72
C LEU A 150 -3.73 -5.14 11.70
N LYS A 151 -3.29 -4.90 12.93
CA LYS A 151 -3.53 -5.79 14.09
C LYS A 151 -4.71 -5.21 14.88
N GLY A 152 -5.92 -5.71 14.59
CA GLY A 152 -7.15 -5.02 14.97
C GLY A 152 -7.28 -3.73 14.15
N ASN A 153 -7.38 -2.57 14.82
CA ASN A 153 -7.42 -1.25 14.17
C ASN A 153 -6.09 -0.50 14.21
N LYS A 154 -5.05 -1.08 14.85
CA LYS A 154 -3.73 -0.45 14.95
C LYS A 154 -2.88 -0.88 13.75
N PRO A 155 -2.32 0.07 12.98
CA PRO A 155 -1.38 -0.27 11.93
C PRO A 155 -0.01 -0.63 12.51
N ASP A 156 0.62 -1.62 11.89
CA ASP A 156 1.95 -2.12 12.16
C ASP A 156 2.76 -2.04 10.85
N PHE A 157 3.99 -1.52 10.93
CA PHE A 157 4.84 -1.25 9.78
C PHE A 157 6.18 -1.98 9.84
N HIS A 158 6.27 -3.08 10.61
CA HIS A 158 7.53 -3.80 10.87
C HIS A 158 8.29 -4.26 9.61
N VAL A 159 7.61 -4.41 8.47
CA VAL A 159 8.22 -4.85 7.20
C VAL A 159 8.78 -3.69 6.36
N ALA A 160 8.51 -2.44 6.75
CA ALA A 160 9.07 -1.28 6.08
C ALA A 160 10.57 -1.15 6.37
N MET A 161 11.33 -0.65 5.40
CA MET A 161 12.75 -0.42 5.56
C MET A 161 13.03 0.60 6.70
N PRO A 162 13.97 0.32 7.62
CA PRO A 162 14.34 1.25 8.69
C PRO A 162 14.88 2.58 8.14
N PRO A 163 14.62 3.74 8.80
CA PRO A 163 14.94 5.07 8.28
C PRO A 163 16.40 5.29 7.87
N GLU A 164 17.35 4.71 8.62
CA GLU A 164 18.80 4.85 8.40
C GLU A 164 19.21 4.27 7.05
N ARG A 165 18.53 3.20 6.64
CA ARG A 165 18.77 2.51 5.38
C ARG A 165 17.84 3.02 4.27
N ALA A 166 16.62 3.41 4.64
CA ALA A 166 15.61 3.92 3.72
C ALA A 166 15.95 5.28 3.13
N ARG A 167 16.61 6.18 3.87
CA ARG A 167 17.03 7.50 3.36
C ARG A 167 17.96 7.37 2.14
N PRO A 168 19.16 6.76 2.25
CA PRO A 168 20.06 6.65 1.10
C PRO A 168 19.48 5.80 -0.04
N PHE A 169 18.64 4.81 0.28
CA PHE A 169 17.99 4.00 -0.74
C PHE A 169 16.86 4.76 -1.48
N TYR A 170 16.13 5.63 -0.79
CA TYR A 170 15.15 6.50 -1.43
C TYR A 170 15.84 7.54 -2.33
N GLU A 171 16.94 8.13 -1.88
CA GLU A 171 17.75 9.05 -2.68
C GLU A 171 18.24 8.36 -3.97
N SER A 172 18.69 7.10 -3.90
CA SER A 172 19.07 6.34 -5.10
C SER A 172 17.88 6.06 -6.03
N VAL A 173 16.66 5.84 -5.50
CA VAL A 173 15.44 5.74 -6.30
C VAL A 173 15.18 7.04 -7.06
N VAL A 174 15.24 8.20 -6.39
CA VAL A 174 15.05 9.51 -7.03
C VAL A 174 16.07 9.72 -8.16
N GLU A 175 17.35 9.42 -7.90
CA GLU A 175 18.39 9.51 -8.92
C GLU A 175 18.12 8.61 -10.14
N LYS A 176 17.63 7.38 -9.93
CA LYS A 176 17.27 6.47 -11.02
C LYS A 176 16.18 7.06 -11.91
N PHE A 177 15.15 7.68 -11.33
CA PHE A 177 14.12 8.37 -12.10
C PHE A 177 14.68 9.56 -12.88
N GLN A 178 15.51 10.40 -12.24
CA GLN A 178 16.14 11.55 -12.88
C GLN A 178 17.04 11.14 -14.05
N LYS A 179 17.83 10.06 -13.89
CA LYS A 179 18.72 9.51 -14.93
C LYS A 179 17.94 8.87 -16.07
N ALA A 180 16.86 8.15 -15.79
CA ALA A 180 16.06 7.45 -16.79
C ALA A 180 15.10 8.37 -17.55
N TYR A 181 14.77 9.55 -17.00
CA TYR A 181 13.87 10.50 -17.63
C TYR A 181 14.54 11.86 -17.88
N LYS A 182 14.32 12.87 -17.02
CA LYS A 182 15.05 14.14 -17.03
C LYS A 182 15.10 14.70 -15.60
N PRO A 183 16.24 15.24 -15.12
CA PRO A 183 16.35 15.73 -13.75
C PRO A 183 15.42 16.89 -13.40
N ASP A 184 15.10 17.74 -14.36
CA ASP A 184 14.31 18.96 -14.19
C ASP A 184 12.82 18.69 -13.94
N VAL A 185 12.27 17.60 -14.48
CA VAL A 185 10.84 17.23 -14.37
C VAL A 185 10.55 16.19 -13.30
N VAL A 186 11.59 15.61 -12.68
CA VAL A 186 11.46 14.67 -11.57
C VAL A 186 11.77 15.41 -10.26
N LYS A 187 10.71 15.62 -9.48
CA LYS A 187 10.74 16.29 -8.18
C LYS A 187 10.54 15.27 -7.05
N ASP A 188 10.95 15.63 -5.85
CA ASP A 188 10.73 14.84 -4.65
C ASP A 188 10.19 15.69 -3.49
N GLY A 189 9.70 15.01 -2.45
CA GLY A 189 9.45 15.60 -1.13
C GLY A 189 10.68 15.58 -0.23
N ILE A 190 10.53 15.97 1.04
CA ILE A 190 11.63 15.91 2.02
C ILE A 190 11.53 14.62 2.83
N PHE A 191 12.47 13.70 2.61
CA PHE A 191 12.47 12.40 3.30
C PHE A 191 12.50 12.55 4.83
N GLY A 192 11.51 11.93 5.49
CA GLY A 192 11.38 11.91 6.94
C GLY A 192 10.76 13.17 7.56
N ALA A 193 10.43 14.18 6.76
CA ALA A 193 9.69 15.34 7.24
C ALA A 193 8.18 15.04 7.33
N MET A 194 7.50 15.75 8.25
CA MET A 194 6.04 15.81 8.26
C MET A 194 5.57 16.69 7.10
N MET A 195 5.10 16.05 6.05
CA MET A 195 4.67 16.69 4.81
C MET A 195 3.16 16.81 4.74
N LYS A 196 2.66 17.92 4.19
CA LYS A 196 1.32 17.95 3.58
C LYS A 196 1.48 17.77 2.08
N VAL A 197 0.86 16.72 1.54
CA VAL A 197 0.87 16.43 0.11
C VAL A 197 -0.48 16.86 -0.46
N ASN A 198 -0.49 17.95 -1.22
CA ASN A 198 -1.67 18.41 -1.95
C ASN A 198 -1.65 17.80 -3.35
N LEU A 199 -2.80 17.34 -3.83
CA LEU A 199 -2.93 16.86 -5.20
C LEU A 199 -4.32 17.17 -5.78
N VAL A 200 -4.36 17.35 -7.09
CA VAL A 200 -5.58 17.35 -7.88
C VAL A 200 -5.52 16.13 -8.80
N ASN A 201 -6.23 15.06 -8.42
CA ASN A 201 -6.30 13.86 -9.25
C ASN A 201 -6.96 14.16 -10.60
N ASP A 202 -6.34 13.69 -11.68
CA ASP A 202 -6.88 13.75 -13.04
C ASP A 202 -7.43 12.37 -13.41
N GLY A 203 -8.77 12.24 -13.44
CA GLY A 203 -9.48 11.00 -13.81
C GLY A 203 -10.64 10.67 -12.86
N PRO A 204 -10.38 10.19 -11.62
CA PRO A 204 -9.06 9.86 -11.07
C PRO A 204 -8.49 8.54 -11.62
N VAL A 205 -7.18 8.49 -11.83
CA VAL A 205 -6.43 7.27 -12.16
C VAL A 205 -5.45 6.98 -11.02
N THR A 206 -5.50 5.76 -10.47
CA THR A 206 -4.59 5.32 -9.40
C THR A 206 -4.17 3.87 -9.64
N MET A 207 -2.87 3.62 -9.65
CA MET A 207 -2.26 2.32 -9.89
C MET A 207 -1.43 1.90 -8.68
N GLN A 208 -1.47 0.62 -8.34
CA GLN A 208 -0.60 0.02 -7.34
C GLN A 208 0.41 -0.89 -8.03
N LEU A 209 1.68 -0.74 -7.66
CA LEU A 209 2.78 -1.53 -8.18
C LEU A 209 3.54 -2.18 -7.03
N ASP A 210 3.84 -3.46 -7.18
CA ASP A 210 4.77 -4.19 -6.34
C ASP A 210 5.93 -4.69 -7.23
N SER A 211 7.18 -4.56 -6.78
CA SER A 211 8.36 -4.99 -7.55
C SER A 211 8.42 -6.52 -7.74
N VAL A 212 7.91 -7.27 -6.77
CA VAL A 212 7.75 -8.72 -6.84
C VAL A 212 6.28 -9.04 -7.07
N GLN A 213 5.97 -9.64 -8.21
CA GLN A 213 4.64 -10.22 -8.45
C GLN A 213 4.65 -11.69 -8.04
N PRO A 214 3.65 -12.18 -7.28
CA PRO A 214 3.47 -13.61 -7.11
C PRO A 214 3.34 -14.25 -8.49
N SER A 215 4.16 -15.25 -8.78
CA SER A 215 4.00 -16.03 -10.01
C SER A 215 2.56 -16.56 -10.07
N ARG A 216 1.82 -16.19 -11.12
CA ARG A 216 0.59 -16.91 -11.48
C ARG A 216 1.05 -18.31 -11.93
N ASN A 217 0.85 -19.28 -11.04
CA ASN A 217 0.94 -20.74 -11.18
C ASN A 217 1.67 -21.35 -12.40
N GLN A 218 2.69 -22.15 -12.12
CA GLN A 218 3.22 -23.25 -12.95
C GLN A 218 2.21 -24.42 -13.13
N ASN A 219 0.90 -24.17 -13.28
CA ASN A 219 -0.10 -25.23 -13.45
C ASN A 219 -0.65 -25.38 -14.87
N ASP A 220 -0.31 -24.49 -15.80
CA ASP A 220 -0.81 -24.57 -17.19
C ASP A 220 0.05 -25.48 -18.09
N ALA A 221 1.08 -26.14 -17.54
CA ALA A 221 2.00 -27.00 -18.29
C ALA A 221 1.68 -28.51 -18.22
N VAL A 222 0.58 -28.91 -17.57
CA VAL A 222 0.20 -30.33 -17.42
C VAL A 222 -1.06 -30.69 -18.22
N GLU A 223 -1.74 -29.73 -18.84
CA GLU A 223 -2.94 -29.99 -19.66
C GLU A 223 -2.67 -29.96 -21.18
N ALA A 224 -1.40 -29.85 -21.58
CA ALA A 224 -0.96 -29.89 -22.98
C ALA A 224 0.16 -30.93 -23.18
N SER A 225 -0.01 -32.13 -22.64
CA SER A 225 0.87 -33.29 -22.89
C SER A 225 0.06 -34.56 -23.04
#